data_AF-A0A8H3PJU1-F1
#
_entry.id   AF-A0A8H3PJU1-F1
#
_cell.length_a   1.000
_cell.length_b   1.000
_cell.length_c   1.000
_cell.angle_alpha   90.00
_cell.angle_beta   90.00
_cell.angle_gamma   90.00
#
_symmetry.space_group_name_H-M   'P 1'
#
loop_
_entity.id
_entity.type
_entity.pdbx_description
1 polymer ?
#
loop_
_entity_poly.entity_id
_entity_poly.type
_entity_poly.pdbx_seq_one_letter_code
_entity_poly.pdbx_strand_id
1 'polypeptide(L)'
;MPVYYTFWVSAGFIEKLARDSLKLVDLLRLPGRYAFNQVTKLTVARAWLEDPTARKRWLLILDNVTRETTKMILDDIFPRRNSGGINDAVTMLAAGAEMGGESMAEASYADLECLIRSVGNLSLAIDQAASYIKGYKSSTKELLDLYQSEEIMKVLSWENDLSRHEEKSVVATFMPALKRISQTAPDAVTILRILCFCDPENIPISILKEGCGALDQEERSDILAASAINELGTVIDLFRSSVRLSKAIQEIQRLSLAVYTSEESGRTVRIHDLV
;
A
#
# COMPACT_ATOMS: atom_id res chain seq x y z
N MET A 1 8.14 31.00 -5.02
CA MET A 1 7.63 29.62 -5.11
C MET A 1 7.30 29.12 -3.70
N PRO A 2 6.27 28.29 -3.51
CA PRO A 2 6.01 27.68 -2.20
C PRO A 2 7.16 26.74 -1.81
N VAL A 3 7.48 26.68 -0.52
CA VAL A 3 8.49 25.75 0.01
C VAL A 3 7.79 24.46 0.45
N TYR A 4 8.33 23.31 0.02
CA TYR A 4 7.77 21.98 0.31
C TYR A 4 8.51 21.31 1.45
N TYR A 5 7.78 20.66 2.36
CA TYR A 5 8.31 19.91 3.48
C TYR A 5 7.71 18.50 3.50
N THR A 6 8.54 17.47 3.67
CA THR A 6 8.06 16.10 3.89
C THR A 6 8.55 15.64 5.25
N PHE A 7 7.62 15.14 6.06
CA PHE A 7 7.88 14.66 7.40
C PHE A 7 7.50 13.20 7.51
N TRP A 8 8.41 12.39 8.02
CA TRP A 8 8.16 11.00 8.34
C TRP A 8 8.18 10.83 9.86
N VAL A 9 7.10 10.32 10.44
CA VAL A 9 6.95 10.12 11.89
C VAL A 9 6.54 8.68 12.13
N SER A 10 7.33 7.95 12.91
CA SER A 10 6.97 6.59 13.28
C SER A 10 5.99 6.59 14.46
N ALA A 11 4.85 5.95 14.27
CA ALA A 11 3.71 5.88 15.17
C ALA A 11 3.50 4.49 15.80
N GLY A 12 4.51 3.61 15.76
CA GLY A 12 4.41 2.24 16.28
C GLY A 12 4.07 2.11 17.77
N PHE A 13 4.36 3.14 18.57
CA PHE A 13 3.98 3.25 19.98
C PHE A 13 4.15 4.70 20.48
N ILE A 14 3.51 5.04 21.60
CA ILE A 14 3.33 6.42 22.08
C ILE A 14 4.67 7.15 22.25
N GLU A 15 5.66 6.53 22.85
CA GLU A 15 6.96 7.14 23.14
C GLU A 15 7.74 7.45 21.86
N LYS A 16 7.64 6.59 20.84
CA LYS A 16 8.30 6.79 19.55
C LYS A 16 7.61 7.91 18.77
N LEU A 17 6.27 7.88 18.75
CA LEU A 17 5.45 8.93 18.14
C LEU A 17 5.75 10.30 18.73
N ALA A 18 5.79 10.41 20.07
CA ALA A 18 6.13 11.64 20.76
C ALA A 18 7.53 12.13 20.36
N ARG A 19 8.53 11.24 20.43
CA ARG A 19 9.93 11.56 20.12
C ARG A 19 10.11 12.04 18.68
N ASP A 20 9.55 11.33 17.72
CA ASP A 20 9.69 11.67 16.30
C ASP A 20 8.91 12.93 15.95
N SER A 21 7.74 13.15 16.55
CA SER A 21 6.97 14.39 16.38
C SER A 21 7.71 15.61 16.93
N LEU A 22 8.47 15.46 18.02
CA LEU A 22 9.28 16.56 18.55
C LEU A 22 10.42 16.98 17.61
N LYS A 23 10.93 16.08 16.76
CA LYS A 23 11.95 16.42 15.74
C LYS A 23 11.46 17.49 14.78
N LEU A 24 10.14 17.58 14.53
CA LEU A 24 9.55 18.63 13.69
C LEU A 24 9.89 20.03 14.20
N VAL A 25 9.80 20.21 15.53
CA VAL A 25 10.02 21.50 16.19
C VAL A 25 11.47 21.94 16.04
N ASP A 26 12.40 20.98 16.15
CA ASP A 26 13.83 21.22 16.01
C ASP A 26 14.23 21.47 14.55
N LEU A 27 13.74 20.65 13.61
CA LEU A 27 13.98 20.78 12.17
C LEU A 27 13.49 22.12 11.63
N LEU A 28 12.29 22.53 12.03
CA LEU A 28 11.67 23.79 11.61
C LEU A 28 12.16 25.01 12.42
N ARG A 29 13.05 24.78 13.40
CA ARG A 29 13.61 25.81 14.29
C ARG A 29 12.53 26.69 14.92
N LEU A 30 11.43 26.08 15.36
CA LEU A 30 10.28 26.83 15.87
C LEU A 30 10.60 27.52 17.20
N PRO A 31 9.97 28.67 17.52
CA PRO A 31 10.23 29.43 18.74
C PRO A 31 10.03 28.62 20.03
N GLY A 32 9.19 27.59 20.00
CA GLY A 32 8.90 26.70 21.13
C GLY A 32 9.91 25.56 21.36
N ARG A 33 11.00 25.44 20.58
CA ARG A 33 11.92 24.29 20.62
C ARG A 33 12.60 24.05 21.98
N TYR A 34 12.76 25.10 22.78
CA TYR A 34 13.36 25.04 24.13
C TYR A 34 12.32 24.89 25.25
N ALA A 35 11.04 24.73 24.94
CA ALA A 35 10.02 24.53 25.98
C ALA A 35 10.31 23.26 26.79
N PHE A 36 10.15 23.32 28.12
CA PHE A 36 10.37 22.17 29.00
C PHE A 36 9.28 21.09 28.84
N ASN A 37 8.09 21.46 28.36
CA ASN A 37 6.95 20.56 28.22
C ASN A 37 6.79 20.07 26.77
N GLN A 38 6.68 18.74 26.61
CA GLN A 38 6.43 18.09 25.32
C GLN A 38 5.11 18.55 24.67
N VAL A 39 4.05 18.75 25.47
CA VAL A 39 2.73 19.20 24.97
C VAL A 39 2.85 20.57 24.30
N THR A 40 3.61 21.49 24.89
CA THR A 40 3.86 22.83 24.32
C THR A 40 4.62 22.73 23.00
N LYS A 41 5.62 21.85 22.91
CA LYS A 41 6.37 21.63 21.66
C LYS A 41 5.47 21.08 20.55
N LEU A 42 4.65 20.07 20.84
CA LEU A 42 3.69 19.50 19.88
C LEU A 42 2.64 20.52 19.44
N THR A 43 2.15 21.34 20.37
CA THR A 43 1.21 22.43 20.07
C THR A 43 1.80 23.44 19.09
N VAL A 44 3.09 23.79 19.26
CA VAL A 44 3.78 24.72 18.35
C VAL A 44 4.03 24.08 16.98
N ALA A 45 4.40 22.80 16.92
CA ALA A 45 4.50 22.07 15.64
C ALA A 45 3.14 22.05 14.90
N ARG A 46 2.07 21.70 15.61
CA ARG A 46 0.70 21.69 15.07
C ARG A 46 0.28 23.07 14.57
N ALA A 47 0.49 24.13 15.37
CA ALA A 47 0.17 25.49 14.96
C ALA A 47 0.95 25.92 13.71
N TRP A 48 2.20 25.46 13.57
CA TRP A 48 2.95 25.67 12.34
C TRP A 48 2.31 24.93 11.16
N LEU A 49 1.91 23.66 11.29
CA LEU A 49 1.24 22.92 10.21
C LEU A 49 -0.09 23.56 9.79
N GLU A 50 -0.83 24.14 10.74
CA GLU A 50 -2.15 24.76 10.53
C GLU A 50 -2.11 26.19 9.99
N ASP A 51 -0.97 26.88 10.11
CA ASP A 51 -0.86 28.30 9.73
C ASP A 51 -1.00 28.50 8.21
N PRO A 52 -2.13 29.11 7.75
CA PRO A 52 -2.45 29.27 6.34
C PRO A 52 -1.74 30.47 5.70
N THR A 53 -1.08 31.31 6.49
CA THR A 53 -0.42 32.54 6.01
C THR A 53 0.99 32.28 5.50
N ALA A 54 1.60 31.17 5.92
CA ALA A 54 2.89 30.77 5.45
C ALA A 54 2.82 30.22 4.02
N ARG A 55 3.78 30.66 3.19
CA ARG A 55 3.95 30.21 1.81
C ARG A 55 4.60 28.80 1.77
N LYS A 56 3.97 27.84 2.44
CA LYS A 56 4.47 26.47 2.67
C LYS A 56 3.47 25.43 2.20
N ARG A 57 3.98 24.29 1.73
CA ARG A 57 3.23 23.04 1.57
C ARG A 57 3.95 21.96 2.35
N TRP A 58 3.21 21.04 2.97
CA TRP A 58 3.80 19.98 3.75
C TRP A 58 3.06 18.65 3.54
N LEU A 59 3.79 17.55 3.66
CA LEU A 59 3.28 16.19 3.71
C LEU A 59 3.74 15.55 5.02
N LEU A 60 2.81 15.01 5.80
CA LEU A 60 3.10 14.28 7.04
C LEU A 60 2.73 12.81 6.83
N ILE A 61 3.74 11.94 6.87
CA ILE A 61 3.59 10.49 6.78
C ILE A 61 3.70 9.93 8.19
N LEU A 62 2.62 9.30 8.66
CA LEU A 62 2.62 8.52 9.89
C LEU A 62 2.79 7.04 9.54
N ASP A 63 3.85 6.46 10.03
CA ASP A 63 4.23 5.08 9.72
C ASP A 63 3.97 4.16 10.92
N ASN A 64 3.38 2.99 10.69
CA ASN A 64 3.01 2.02 11.73
C ASN A 64 2.03 2.56 12.80
N VAL A 65 0.97 3.27 12.40
CA VAL A 65 -0.06 3.76 13.35
C VAL A 65 -0.77 2.58 14.02
N THR A 66 -0.91 2.65 15.34
CA THR A 66 -1.64 1.66 16.16
C THR A 66 -2.90 2.25 16.78
N ARG A 67 -3.80 1.41 17.31
CA ARG A 67 -5.01 1.89 18.01
C ARG A 67 -4.66 2.76 19.22
N GLU A 68 -3.58 2.43 19.93
CA GLU A 68 -3.10 3.15 21.10
C GLU A 68 -2.57 4.53 20.74
N THR A 69 -1.86 4.66 19.62
CA THR A 69 -1.28 5.93 19.17
C THR A 69 -2.30 6.84 18.48
N THR A 70 -3.38 6.28 17.94
CA THR A 70 -4.44 7.02 17.22
C THR A 70 -4.99 8.21 18.03
N LYS A 71 -5.19 8.05 19.35
CA LYS A 71 -5.70 9.13 20.19
C LYS A 71 -4.72 10.32 20.26
N MET A 72 -3.45 10.04 20.55
CA MET A 72 -2.41 11.08 20.61
C MET A 72 -2.21 11.76 19.24
N ILE A 73 -2.33 10.98 18.16
CA ILE A 73 -2.29 11.51 16.79
C ILE A 73 -3.38 12.56 16.63
N LEU A 74 -4.64 12.19 16.84
CA LEU A 74 -5.79 13.08 16.63
C LEU A 74 -5.76 14.30 17.57
N ASP A 75 -5.49 14.06 18.85
CA ASP A 75 -5.61 15.08 19.90
C ASP A 75 -4.42 16.05 19.93
N ASP A 76 -3.18 15.56 19.73
CA ASP A 76 -1.95 16.32 20.00
C ASP A 76 -1.08 16.61 18.77
N ILE A 77 -1.07 15.74 17.74
CA ILE A 77 -0.18 15.88 16.57
C ILE A 77 -0.87 16.36 15.28
N PHE A 78 -2.03 15.79 14.93
CA PHE A 78 -2.69 16.05 13.65
C PHE A 78 -3.19 17.48 13.55
N PRO A 79 -2.83 18.20 12.47
CA PRO A 79 -3.40 19.51 12.23
C PRO A 79 -4.90 19.38 12.02
N ARG A 80 -5.67 20.19 12.76
CA ARG A 80 -7.14 20.25 12.70
C ARG A 80 -7.63 20.87 11.40
N ARG A 81 -6.72 21.50 10.66
CA ARG A 81 -6.95 22.09 9.35
C ARG A 81 -5.81 21.67 8.43
N ASN A 82 -6.15 21.06 7.31
CA ASN A 82 -5.23 20.81 6.22
C ASN A 82 -5.64 21.69 5.03
N SER A 83 -4.75 22.58 4.58
CA SER A 83 -5.01 23.49 3.46
C SER A 83 -4.97 22.80 2.08
N GLY A 84 -4.44 21.57 1.98
CA GLY A 84 -4.26 20.83 0.73
C GLY A 84 -4.98 19.47 0.66
N GLY A 85 -5.27 18.83 1.80
CA GLY A 85 -6.09 17.62 1.99
C GLY A 85 -6.34 16.74 0.78
N ILE A 86 -7.61 16.68 0.38
CA ILE A 86 -8.06 15.88 -0.75
C ILE A 86 -7.41 16.32 -2.09
N ASN A 87 -7.09 17.61 -2.27
CA ASN A 87 -6.44 18.10 -3.49
C ASN A 87 -5.01 17.52 -3.65
N ASP A 88 -4.26 17.39 -2.57
CA ASP A 88 -2.93 16.79 -2.60
C ASP A 88 -3.01 15.28 -2.87
N ALA A 89 -4.03 14.60 -2.34
CA ALA A 89 -4.32 13.20 -2.67
C ALA A 89 -4.71 13.01 -4.15
N VAL A 90 -5.51 13.92 -4.72
CA VAL A 90 -5.82 13.95 -6.16
C VAL A 90 -4.54 14.16 -6.97
N THR A 91 -3.68 15.07 -6.53
CA THR A 91 -2.39 15.33 -7.19
C THR A 91 -1.49 14.10 -7.15
N MET A 92 -1.47 13.38 -6.03
CA MET A 92 -0.69 12.14 -5.88
C MET A 92 -1.20 11.03 -6.79
N LEU A 93 -2.53 10.80 -6.82
CA LEU A 93 -3.16 9.83 -7.72
C LEU A 93 -2.80 10.14 -9.17
N ALA A 94 -3.00 11.38 -9.57
CA ALA A 94 -2.74 11.88 -10.91
C ALA A 94 -1.29 11.69 -11.35
N ALA A 95 -0.35 12.03 -10.47
CA ALA A 95 1.07 11.90 -10.74
C ALA A 95 1.47 10.43 -10.89
N GLY A 96 1.04 9.56 -9.97
CA GLY A 96 1.35 8.12 -10.03
C GLY A 96 0.70 7.42 -11.23
N ALA A 97 -0.50 7.87 -11.62
CA ALA A 97 -1.25 7.34 -12.75
C ALA A 97 -0.74 7.87 -14.11
N GLU A 98 0.20 8.82 -14.08
CA GLU A 98 0.70 9.54 -15.27
C GLU A 98 -0.44 10.13 -16.10
N MET A 99 -1.45 10.70 -15.44
CA MET A 99 -2.59 11.30 -16.11
C MET A 99 -2.14 12.54 -16.90
N GLY A 100 -2.29 12.48 -18.22
CA GLY A 100 -2.11 13.64 -19.10
C GLY A 100 -3.16 14.73 -18.84
N GLY A 101 -2.92 15.94 -19.33
CA GLY A 101 -3.84 17.08 -19.13
C GLY A 101 -5.26 16.84 -19.64
N GLU A 102 -5.42 16.05 -20.70
CA GLU A 102 -6.73 15.64 -21.25
C GLU A 102 -7.45 14.63 -20.33
N SER A 103 -6.74 13.62 -19.84
CA SER A 103 -7.30 12.61 -18.92
C SER A 103 -7.72 13.23 -17.57
N MET A 104 -6.99 14.23 -17.10
CA MET A 104 -7.36 15.03 -15.92
C MET A 104 -8.59 15.89 -16.16
N ALA A 105 -8.74 16.45 -17.37
CA ALA A 105 -9.88 17.30 -17.73
C ALA A 105 -11.16 16.49 -17.97
N GLU A 106 -11.02 15.24 -18.42
CA GLU A 106 -12.13 14.29 -18.56
C GLU A 106 -12.59 13.72 -17.21
N ALA A 107 -11.68 13.56 -16.25
CA ALA A 107 -12.04 13.09 -14.92
C ALA A 107 -12.78 14.19 -14.14
N SER A 108 -14.03 13.92 -13.76
CA SER A 108 -14.75 14.78 -12.82
C SER A 108 -14.01 14.83 -11.50
N TYR A 109 -13.77 16.03 -10.97
CA TYR A 109 -13.15 16.20 -9.65
C TYR A 109 -13.94 15.46 -8.55
N ALA A 110 -15.27 15.38 -8.70
CA ALA A 110 -16.13 14.63 -7.77
C ALA A 110 -15.84 13.11 -7.80
N ASP A 111 -15.54 12.55 -8.98
CA ASP A 111 -15.21 11.12 -9.12
C ASP A 111 -13.82 10.82 -8.54
N LEU A 112 -12.86 11.71 -8.77
CA LEU A 112 -11.52 11.64 -8.18
C LEU A 112 -11.58 11.69 -6.64
N GLU A 113 -12.36 12.62 -6.09
CA GLU A 113 -12.59 12.71 -4.64
C GLU A 113 -13.29 11.45 -4.10
N CYS A 114 -14.33 10.96 -4.78
CA CYS A 114 -15.02 9.72 -4.41
C CYS A 114 -14.09 8.52 -4.41
N LEU A 115 -13.22 8.39 -5.42
CA LEU A 115 -12.24 7.30 -5.48
C LEU A 115 -11.25 7.38 -4.32
N ILE A 116 -10.66 8.55 -4.06
CA ILE A 116 -9.71 8.75 -2.96
C ILE A 116 -10.33 8.41 -1.60
N ARG A 117 -11.59 8.78 -1.40
CA ARG A 117 -12.34 8.41 -0.19
C ARG A 117 -12.62 6.92 -0.14
N SER A 118 -12.91 6.28 -1.27
CA SER A 118 -13.17 4.84 -1.37
C SER A 118 -11.91 4.02 -1.04
N VAL A 119 -10.72 4.53 -1.35
CA VAL A 119 -9.43 3.92 -0.98
C VAL A 119 -8.96 4.31 0.44
N GLY A 120 -9.79 5.02 1.21
CA GLY A 120 -9.50 5.37 2.60
C GLY A 120 -8.63 6.61 2.81
N ASN A 121 -8.33 7.38 1.76
CA ASN A 121 -7.35 8.49 1.77
C ASN A 121 -5.93 8.05 2.21
N LEU A 122 -5.61 6.77 2.12
CA LEU A 122 -4.29 6.25 2.46
C LEU A 122 -3.33 6.48 1.29
N SER A 123 -2.15 7.03 1.56
CA SER A 123 -1.14 7.31 0.53
C SER A 123 -0.77 6.05 -0.26
N LEU A 124 -0.55 4.93 0.43
CA LEU A 124 -0.28 3.66 -0.25
C LEU A 124 -1.45 3.23 -1.14
N ALA A 125 -2.68 3.32 -0.65
CA ALA A 125 -3.86 2.93 -1.41
C ALA A 125 -4.06 3.81 -2.66
N ILE A 126 -3.72 5.09 -2.55
CA ILE A 126 -3.69 6.02 -3.67
C ILE A 126 -2.61 5.62 -4.69
N ASP A 127 -1.42 5.25 -4.24
CA ASP A 127 -0.33 4.78 -5.12
C ASP A 127 -0.68 3.47 -5.85
N GLN A 128 -1.38 2.57 -5.16
CA GLN A 128 -1.92 1.33 -5.74
C GLN A 128 -3.01 1.61 -6.78
N ALA A 129 -3.96 2.49 -6.47
CA ALA A 129 -4.98 2.92 -7.43
C ALA A 129 -4.34 3.59 -8.66
N ALA A 130 -3.30 4.40 -8.45
CA ALA A 130 -2.54 5.05 -9.50
C ALA A 130 -1.81 4.02 -10.40
N SER A 131 -1.14 3.04 -9.79
CA SER A 131 -0.46 1.94 -10.47
C SER A 131 -1.44 1.10 -11.30
N TYR A 132 -2.64 0.85 -10.78
CA TYR A 132 -3.71 0.14 -11.49
C TYR A 132 -4.17 0.91 -12.74
N ILE A 133 -4.49 2.20 -12.58
CA ILE A 133 -4.89 3.09 -13.69
C ILE A 133 -3.82 3.08 -14.79
N LYS A 134 -2.56 3.31 -14.41
CA LYS A 134 -1.42 3.34 -15.34
C LYS A 134 -1.21 2.00 -16.05
N GLY A 135 -1.12 0.91 -15.28
CA GLY A 135 -0.80 -0.41 -15.81
C GLY A 135 -1.85 -0.92 -16.80
N TYR A 136 -3.13 -0.72 -16.48
CA TYR A 136 -4.24 -1.24 -17.28
C TYR A 136 -4.86 -0.24 -18.24
N LYS A 137 -4.38 1.01 -18.24
CA LYS A 137 -4.98 2.13 -18.97
C LYS A 137 -6.48 2.30 -18.63
N SER A 138 -6.85 2.00 -17.38
CA SER A 138 -8.22 2.09 -16.90
C SER A 138 -8.57 3.53 -16.55
N SER A 139 -9.82 3.93 -16.77
CA SER A 139 -10.26 5.26 -16.33
C SER A 139 -10.49 5.30 -14.81
N THR A 140 -10.41 6.49 -14.23
CA THR A 140 -10.76 6.74 -12.82
C THR A 140 -12.18 6.25 -12.49
N LYS A 141 -13.10 6.39 -13.45
CA LYS A 141 -14.50 5.98 -13.31
C LYS A 141 -14.66 4.46 -13.30
N GLU A 142 -14.00 3.75 -14.23
CA GLU A 142 -14.00 2.29 -14.24
C GLU A 142 -13.44 1.71 -12.93
N LEU A 143 -12.40 2.34 -12.39
CA LEU A 143 -11.87 1.95 -11.09
C LEU A 143 -12.88 2.25 -9.99
N LEU A 144 -13.47 3.45 -9.94
CA LEU A 144 -14.49 3.80 -8.95
C LEU A 144 -15.69 2.83 -8.96
N ASP A 145 -16.20 2.47 -10.14
CA ASP A 145 -17.29 1.52 -10.31
C ASP A 145 -16.91 0.13 -9.75
N LEU A 146 -15.65 -0.28 -9.94
CA LEU A 146 -15.13 -1.53 -9.38
C LEU A 146 -15.10 -1.47 -7.84
N TYR A 147 -14.62 -0.38 -7.25
CA TYR A 147 -14.66 -0.12 -5.80
C TYR A 147 -16.07 -0.15 -5.22
N GLN A 148 -17.07 0.28 -6.00
CA GLN A 148 -18.48 0.31 -5.59
C GLN A 148 -19.23 -1.00 -5.89
N SER A 149 -18.57 -1.99 -6.48
CA SER A 149 -19.21 -3.26 -6.84
C SER A 149 -19.58 -4.12 -5.62
N GLU A 150 -20.66 -4.88 -5.73
CA GLU A 150 -21.10 -5.79 -4.67
C GLU A 150 -20.05 -6.84 -4.30
N GLU A 151 -19.19 -7.23 -5.24
CA GLU A 151 -18.14 -8.24 -5.01
C GLU A 151 -17.05 -7.73 -4.08
N ILE A 152 -16.59 -6.49 -4.25
CA ILE A 152 -15.65 -5.85 -3.33
C ILE A 152 -16.33 -5.62 -1.98
N MET A 153 -17.60 -5.17 -1.98
CA MET A 153 -18.39 -4.98 -0.75
C MET A 153 -18.63 -6.27 0.04
N LYS A 154 -18.69 -7.44 -0.61
CA LYS A 154 -18.76 -8.74 0.07
C LYS A 154 -17.44 -9.11 0.74
N VAL A 155 -16.31 -8.88 0.08
CA VAL A 155 -15.00 -9.16 0.71
C VAL A 155 -14.71 -8.20 1.86
N LEU A 156 -15.23 -6.97 1.78
CA LEU A 156 -15.21 -6.00 2.88
C LEU A 156 -15.95 -6.46 4.15
N SER A 157 -16.78 -7.50 4.05
CA SER A 157 -17.56 -8.05 5.16
C SER A 157 -17.03 -9.41 5.66
N TRP A 158 -15.83 -9.80 5.26
CA TRP A 158 -15.19 -11.04 5.74
C TRP A 158 -14.78 -10.89 7.22
N GLU A 159 -14.85 -11.98 7.99
CA GLU A 159 -14.43 -11.98 9.40
C GLU A 159 -12.94 -11.67 9.53
N ASN A 160 -12.64 -10.58 10.23
CA ASN A 160 -11.28 -10.15 10.55
C ASN A 160 -11.32 -9.22 11.79
N ASP A 161 -10.16 -8.96 12.41
CA ASP A 161 -10.05 -8.09 13.60
C ASP A 161 -9.80 -6.59 13.26
N LEU A 162 -9.84 -6.24 11.97
CA LEU A 162 -9.65 -4.86 11.51
C LEU A 162 -10.89 -4.03 11.86
N SER A 163 -10.68 -2.73 12.06
CA SER A 163 -11.79 -1.78 12.14
C SER A 163 -12.48 -1.65 10.78
N ARG A 164 -13.76 -1.24 10.75
CA ARG A 164 -14.50 -0.94 9.51
C ARG A 164 -13.77 0.00 8.54
N HIS A 165 -12.86 0.84 9.04
CA HIS A 165 -12.07 1.73 8.21
C HIS A 165 -10.86 1.01 7.59
N GLU A 166 -10.18 0.17 8.36
CA GLU A 166 -9.06 -0.66 7.90
C GLU A 166 -9.53 -1.72 6.92
N GLU A 167 -10.66 -2.40 7.18
CA GLU A 167 -11.30 -3.32 6.23
C GLU A 167 -11.56 -2.62 4.89
N LYS A 168 -12.22 -1.46 4.96
CA LYS A 168 -12.51 -0.59 3.81
C LYS A 168 -11.27 -0.18 3.07
N SER A 169 -10.21 0.19 3.76
CA SER A 169 -9.03 0.68 3.08
C SER A 169 -8.21 -0.47 2.48
N VAL A 170 -7.99 -1.56 3.20
CA VAL A 170 -7.16 -2.70 2.75
C VAL A 170 -7.82 -3.46 1.61
N VAL A 171 -9.06 -3.93 1.79
CA VAL A 171 -9.75 -4.72 0.76
C VAL A 171 -9.98 -3.88 -0.48
N ALA A 172 -10.42 -2.64 -0.32
CA ALA A 172 -10.66 -1.79 -1.47
C ALA A 172 -9.36 -1.53 -2.25
N THR A 173 -8.23 -1.37 -1.56
CA THR A 173 -6.91 -1.20 -2.20
C THR A 173 -6.53 -2.38 -3.09
N PHE A 174 -6.62 -3.62 -2.58
CA PHE A 174 -6.04 -4.78 -3.25
C PHE A 174 -7.03 -5.58 -4.10
N MET A 175 -8.33 -5.54 -3.79
CA MET A 175 -9.32 -6.37 -4.47
C MET A 175 -9.44 -6.09 -5.98
N PRO A 176 -9.37 -4.84 -6.46
CA PRO A 176 -9.32 -4.56 -7.90
C PRO A 176 -8.14 -5.26 -8.59
N ALA A 177 -6.94 -5.16 -8.01
CA ALA A 177 -5.73 -5.77 -8.52
C ALA A 177 -5.83 -7.31 -8.51
N LEU A 178 -6.32 -7.89 -7.40
CA LEU A 178 -6.50 -9.34 -7.25
C LEU A 178 -7.60 -9.89 -8.19
N LYS A 179 -8.71 -9.19 -8.35
CA LYS A 179 -9.76 -9.56 -9.32
C LYS A 179 -9.22 -9.52 -10.74
N ARG A 180 -8.44 -8.50 -11.08
CA ARG A 180 -7.87 -8.38 -12.43
C ARG A 180 -6.83 -9.46 -12.69
N ILE A 181 -5.88 -9.66 -11.78
CA ILE A 181 -4.80 -10.65 -11.94
C ILE A 181 -5.36 -12.08 -12.01
N SER A 182 -6.46 -12.36 -11.30
CA SER A 182 -7.15 -13.66 -11.40
C SER A 182 -7.82 -13.93 -12.74
N GLN A 183 -8.16 -12.87 -13.49
CA GLN A 183 -8.72 -12.98 -14.84
C GLN A 183 -7.63 -13.00 -15.91
N THR A 184 -6.49 -12.33 -15.70
CA THR A 184 -5.50 -12.07 -16.75
C THR A 184 -4.19 -12.85 -16.61
N ALA A 185 -3.83 -13.31 -15.40
CA ALA A 185 -2.53 -13.90 -15.11
C ALA A 185 -2.64 -15.03 -14.05
N PRO A 186 -3.14 -16.22 -14.43
CA PRO A 186 -3.33 -17.33 -13.49
C PRO A 186 -2.03 -17.79 -12.81
N ASP A 187 -0.90 -17.77 -13.53
CA ASP A 187 0.42 -18.09 -12.97
C ASP A 187 0.80 -17.13 -11.83
N ALA A 188 0.43 -15.85 -11.93
CA ALA A 188 0.70 -14.86 -10.89
C ALA A 188 -0.17 -15.08 -9.65
N VAL A 189 -1.43 -15.50 -9.81
CA VAL A 189 -2.29 -15.91 -8.69
C VAL A 189 -1.70 -17.11 -7.95
N THR A 190 -1.21 -18.10 -8.70
CA THR A 190 -0.59 -19.29 -8.12
C THR A 190 0.62 -18.90 -7.28
N ILE A 191 1.47 -18.00 -7.76
CA ILE A 191 2.61 -17.48 -6.98
C ILE A 191 2.12 -16.74 -5.75
N LEU A 192 1.18 -15.80 -5.87
CA LEU A 192 0.65 -15.04 -4.73
C LEU A 192 0.11 -15.96 -3.63
N ARG A 193 -0.69 -16.97 -3.99
CA ARG A 193 -1.22 -17.95 -3.04
C ARG A 193 -0.13 -18.70 -2.27
N ILE A 194 0.99 -19.02 -2.93
CA ILE A 194 2.11 -19.70 -2.29
C ILE A 194 2.86 -18.74 -1.37
N LEU A 195 3.09 -17.51 -1.84
CA LEU A 195 3.77 -16.48 -1.05
C LEU A 195 2.99 -16.10 0.22
N CYS A 196 1.65 -16.22 0.23
CA CYS A 196 0.83 -16.03 1.44
C CYS A 196 1.16 -17.01 2.59
N PHE A 197 1.88 -18.11 2.33
CA PHE A 197 2.34 -19.04 3.38
C PHE A 197 3.75 -18.70 3.90
N CYS A 198 4.42 -17.71 3.31
CA CYS A 198 5.75 -17.28 3.69
C CYS A 198 5.70 -16.06 4.62
N ASP A 199 6.79 -15.84 5.36
CA ASP A 199 7.01 -14.54 6.00
C ASP A 199 7.06 -13.44 4.91
N PRO A 200 6.38 -12.29 5.09
CA PRO A 200 6.24 -11.28 4.03
C PRO A 200 7.56 -10.62 3.65
N GLU A 201 8.60 -10.71 4.49
CA GLU A 201 9.90 -10.09 4.25
C GLU A 201 10.93 -11.07 3.68
N ASN A 202 11.67 -10.62 2.66
CA ASN A 202 12.88 -11.26 2.14
C ASN A 202 12.71 -12.72 1.67
N ILE A 203 11.60 -13.07 1.02
CA ILE A 203 11.34 -14.41 0.49
C ILE A 203 12.31 -14.70 -0.67
N PRO A 204 13.30 -15.60 -0.55
CA PRO A 204 14.21 -15.91 -1.65
C PRO A 204 13.50 -16.70 -2.74
N ILE A 205 13.56 -16.23 -3.99
CA ILE A 205 12.94 -16.94 -5.13
C ILE A 205 13.61 -18.30 -5.37
N SER A 206 14.87 -18.46 -4.94
CA SER A 206 15.59 -19.73 -4.97
C SER A 206 14.87 -20.81 -4.16
N ILE A 207 14.27 -20.49 -3.01
CA ILE A 207 13.50 -21.47 -2.20
C ILE A 207 12.35 -22.06 -3.02
N LEU A 208 11.65 -21.25 -3.80
CA LEU A 208 10.54 -21.73 -4.64
C LEU A 208 11.02 -22.67 -5.75
N LYS A 209 12.20 -22.40 -6.32
CA LYS A 209 12.82 -23.26 -7.36
C LYS A 209 13.40 -24.54 -6.79
N GLU A 210 14.08 -24.45 -5.66
CA GLU A 210 14.73 -25.58 -4.97
C GLU A 210 13.69 -26.53 -4.36
N GLY A 211 12.61 -26.00 -3.79
CA GLY A 211 11.49 -26.80 -3.27
C GLY A 211 10.85 -27.67 -4.35
N CYS A 212 10.76 -27.17 -5.60
CA CYS A 212 10.29 -27.97 -6.74
C CYS A 212 11.24 -29.11 -7.14
N GLY A 213 12.52 -29.05 -6.76
CA GLY A 213 13.48 -30.15 -6.96
C GLY A 213 13.34 -31.24 -5.91
N ALA A 214 13.03 -30.88 -4.66
CA ALA A 214 12.81 -31.83 -3.57
C ALA A 214 11.52 -32.65 -3.72
N LEU A 215 10.45 -32.04 -4.26
CA LEU A 215 9.16 -32.69 -4.53
C LEU A 215 9.20 -33.74 -5.65
N ASP A 216 10.28 -33.81 -6.42
CA ASP A 216 10.53 -34.90 -7.37
C ASP A 216 11.23 -36.11 -6.73
N GLN A 217 11.81 -35.93 -5.53
CA GLN A 217 12.57 -36.97 -4.82
C GLN A 217 11.75 -37.68 -3.73
N GLU A 218 10.72 -37.02 -3.16
CA GLU A 218 9.76 -37.66 -2.26
C GLU A 218 8.60 -38.29 -3.05
N GLU A 219 8.38 -39.57 -2.82
CA GLU A 219 7.45 -40.44 -3.53
C GLU A 219 6.03 -39.84 -3.57
N ARG A 220 5.53 -39.60 -4.79
CA ARG A 220 4.18 -39.11 -5.09
C ARG A 220 3.03 -40.05 -4.66
N SER A 221 3.28 -41.05 -3.83
CA SER A 221 2.37 -42.20 -3.73
C SER A 221 1.36 -42.18 -2.59
N ASP A 222 1.59 -41.48 -1.47
CA ASP A 222 0.90 -41.93 -0.24
C ASP A 222 -0.22 -41.05 0.31
N ILE A 223 -0.45 -39.80 -0.12
CA ILE A 223 -1.41 -38.91 0.59
C ILE A 223 -2.32 -38.03 -0.30
N LEU A 224 -2.02 -37.81 -1.58
CA LEU A 224 -2.71 -36.78 -2.37
C LEU A 224 -3.74 -37.36 -3.36
N ALA A 225 -4.96 -36.81 -3.36
CA ALA A 225 -5.97 -37.10 -4.37
C ALA A 225 -5.44 -36.76 -5.78
N ALA A 226 -5.89 -37.48 -6.82
CA ALA A 226 -5.43 -37.30 -8.19
C ALA A 226 -5.54 -35.85 -8.71
N SER A 227 -6.51 -35.07 -8.21
CA SER A 227 -6.63 -33.64 -8.52
C SER A 227 -5.51 -32.80 -7.91
N ALA A 228 -5.11 -33.07 -6.67
CA ALA A 228 -4.02 -32.37 -5.98
C ALA A 228 -2.66 -32.67 -6.62
N ILE A 229 -2.46 -33.88 -7.14
CA ILE A 229 -1.25 -34.24 -7.91
C ILE A 229 -1.16 -33.41 -9.20
N ASN A 230 -2.29 -33.23 -9.91
CA ASN A 230 -2.32 -32.46 -11.13
C ASN A 230 -2.08 -30.96 -10.88
N GLU A 231 -2.71 -30.39 -9.84
CA GLU A 231 -2.46 -29.00 -9.42
C GLU A 231 -1.00 -28.79 -9.01
N LEU A 232 -0.42 -29.70 -8.22
CA LEU A 232 0.99 -29.63 -7.83
C LEU A 232 1.93 -29.72 -9.03
N GLY A 233 1.61 -30.57 -10.02
CA GLY A 233 2.34 -30.64 -11.29
C GLY A 233 2.37 -29.30 -12.02
N THR A 234 1.23 -28.62 -12.12
CA THR A 234 1.16 -27.30 -12.77
C THR A 234 1.97 -26.22 -12.04
N VAL A 235 2.04 -26.30 -10.72
CA VAL A 235 2.85 -25.40 -9.87
C VAL A 235 4.34 -25.65 -10.10
N ILE A 236 4.77 -26.92 -10.11
CA ILE A 236 6.16 -27.30 -10.37
C ILE A 236 6.61 -26.82 -11.76
N ASP A 237 5.77 -27.03 -12.78
CA ASP A 237 6.06 -26.59 -14.15
C ASP A 237 6.20 -25.07 -14.26
N LEU A 238 5.40 -24.32 -13.49
CA LEU A 238 5.51 -22.87 -13.40
C LEU A 238 6.88 -22.44 -12.85
N PHE A 239 7.31 -23.00 -11.72
CA PHE A 239 8.59 -22.60 -11.10
C PHE A 239 9.83 -23.06 -11.87
N ARG A 240 9.72 -24.17 -12.63
CA ARG A 240 10.79 -24.62 -13.54
C ARG A 240 10.93 -23.74 -14.76
N SER A 241 9.82 -23.17 -15.24
CA SER A 241 9.83 -22.27 -16.38
C SER A 241 10.32 -20.87 -15.98
N SER A 242 11.58 -20.56 -16.27
CA SER A 242 12.15 -19.23 -16.04
C SER A 242 11.36 -18.11 -16.71
N VAL A 243 10.75 -18.39 -17.87
CA VAL A 243 9.93 -17.44 -18.63
C VAL A 243 8.59 -17.20 -17.96
N ARG A 244 7.84 -18.26 -17.60
CA ARG A 244 6.53 -18.12 -16.95
C ARG A 244 6.67 -17.46 -15.58
N LEU A 245 7.65 -17.91 -14.79
CA LEU A 245 7.97 -17.33 -13.50
C LEU A 245 8.30 -15.83 -13.63
N SER A 246 9.20 -15.45 -14.55
CA SER A 246 9.55 -14.03 -14.72
C SER A 246 8.37 -13.18 -15.17
N LYS A 247 7.52 -13.70 -16.07
CA LYS A 247 6.31 -12.99 -16.52
C LYS A 247 5.29 -12.81 -15.38
N ALA A 248 5.06 -13.86 -14.59
CA ALA A 248 4.15 -13.81 -13.46
C ALA A 248 4.63 -12.82 -12.38
N ILE A 249 5.94 -12.84 -12.09
CA ILE A 249 6.60 -11.86 -11.20
C ILE A 249 6.38 -10.43 -11.70
N GLN A 250 6.60 -10.18 -13.00
CA GLN A 250 6.39 -8.86 -13.59
C GLN A 250 4.96 -8.36 -13.45
N GLU A 251 3.95 -9.23 -13.62
CA GLU A 251 2.54 -8.85 -13.42
C GLU A 251 2.24 -8.50 -11.95
N ILE A 252 2.81 -9.23 -10.99
CA ILE A 252 2.67 -8.93 -9.55
C ILE A 252 3.31 -7.57 -9.24
N GLN A 253 4.51 -7.30 -9.78
CA GLN A 253 5.20 -6.02 -9.60
C GLN A 253 4.46 -4.85 -10.26
N ARG A 254 3.87 -5.07 -11.44
CA ARG A 254 3.14 -4.05 -12.19
C ARG A 254 1.91 -3.55 -11.44
N LEU A 255 1.34 -4.42 -10.63
CA LEU A 255 0.21 -4.13 -9.74
C LEU A 255 0.66 -3.69 -8.34
N SER A 256 1.96 -3.49 -8.11
CA SER A 256 2.52 -3.11 -6.81
C SER A 256 2.12 -4.05 -5.66
N LEU A 257 1.80 -5.32 -5.95
CA LEU A 257 1.40 -6.32 -4.94
C LEU A 257 2.61 -6.93 -4.21
N ALA A 258 3.78 -6.91 -4.86
CA ALA A 258 5.03 -7.30 -4.23
C ALA A 258 6.20 -6.52 -4.84
N VAL A 259 7.21 -6.27 -4.02
CA VAL A 259 8.48 -5.68 -4.43
C VAL A 259 9.46 -6.82 -4.67
N TYR A 260 10.17 -6.77 -5.80
CA TYR A 260 11.24 -7.71 -6.09
C TYR A 260 12.56 -6.97 -6.10
N THR A 261 13.52 -7.53 -5.37
CA THR A 261 14.86 -6.97 -5.23
C THR A 261 15.87 -7.99 -5.77
N SER A 262 16.85 -7.51 -6.53
CA SER A 262 17.97 -8.32 -7.01
C SER A 262 19.24 -7.78 -6.37
N GLU A 263 19.78 -8.51 -5.41
CA GLU A 263 21.04 -8.19 -4.73
C GLU A 263 22.11 -9.25 -5.06
N GLU A 264 23.36 -9.01 -4.65
CA GLU A 264 24.45 -10.01 -4.80
C GLU A 264 24.13 -11.34 -4.11
N SER A 265 23.30 -11.31 -3.07
CA SER A 265 22.82 -12.47 -2.30
C SER A 265 21.74 -13.28 -3.00
N GLY A 266 21.13 -12.76 -4.08
CA GLY A 266 20.08 -13.44 -4.84
C GLY A 266 18.88 -12.54 -5.15
N ARG A 267 17.79 -13.16 -5.65
CA ARG A 267 16.53 -12.47 -5.91
C ARG A 267 15.54 -12.75 -4.79
N THR A 268 15.02 -11.71 -4.18
CA THR A 268 14.03 -11.79 -3.10
C THR A 268 12.71 -11.14 -3.50
N VAL A 269 11.64 -11.62 -2.90
CA VAL A 269 10.29 -11.07 -2.99
C VAL A 269 9.90 -10.57 -1.61
N ARG A 270 9.33 -9.37 -1.57
CA ARG A 270 8.66 -8.84 -0.39
C ARG A 270 7.21 -8.60 -0.74
N ILE A 271 6.29 -9.26 -0.03
CA ILE A 271 4.87 -8.93 -0.11
C ILE A 271 4.63 -7.71 0.77
N HIS A 272 3.79 -6.78 0.34
CA HIS A 272 3.43 -5.67 1.21
C HIS A 272 2.63 -6.21 2.41
N ASP A 273 2.87 -5.75 3.64
CA ASP A 273 2.20 -6.23 4.87
C ASP A 273 0.66 -6.10 4.89
N LEU A 274 0.07 -5.54 3.84
CA LEU A 274 -1.37 -5.34 3.68
C LEU A 274 -1.98 -6.19 2.55
N VAL A 275 -1.17 -6.95 1.83
CA VAL A 275 -1.56 -7.91 0.76
C VAL A 275 -1.64 -9.31 1.36
#